data_AF-A0A7C2PNL3-F1
#
_entry.id   AF-A0A7C2PNL3-F1
#
_cell.length_a   1.000
_cell.length_b   1.000
_cell.length_c   1.000
_cell.angle_alpha   90.00
_cell.angle_beta   90.00
_cell.angle_gamma   90.00
#
_symmetry.space_group_name_H-M   'P 1'
#
loop_
_entity.id
_entity.type
_entity.pdbx_description
1 polymer ?
#
loop_
_entity_poly.entity_id
_entity_poly.type
_entity_poly.pdbx_seq_one_letter_code
_entity_poly.pdbx_strand_id
1 'polypeptide(L)'
;MTMKQAEDAISIENLSEDYQVKFSYPDRMVERRIRALDKINFTVKKGESVAILGPNGAGKTTLLKIIAGMLKPDYGYVAVNGRVRGIFALEAGFISDLTGYENLKMAFKLYGISGAILSQVVEFSELGDFIYAPLKSYSQGMYLRLAFSLAINTDPDILIIDDILAVGDYYFQRKCIAKIKELTAQGKTMLIVTHNFDLVELLCQRCIVMEKGKIFAQGNIPGMKTVFSEIAGNLWGSGCIKNNNINIVFNNGKTILRYKDNPITAELGCFISFRKNSNVLYSTDLKWQITESEGRLCAHGVIADKEACKLELELRENEIKYSLNSSFPETEINYMLLDSFYALKQNDSVVHLPEVEKETAREWKKVFESESRQLVLLPQKNSGYPEISFLVYSDDSAQIELFNHYFNTAMRIARITTKKSHINTRMVFTDPDSKTGEQHNIKKNSAISELCKSINQGLIKFNKVNFPLLNKINFTTPFQEEAFEDFECQILSYQDICDVQMVINFLRISVSLLCKIGVNESGA
;
A
#
# COMPACT_ATOMS: atom_id res chain seq x y z
N MET A 1 -8.35 -22.08 34.43
CA MET A 1 -7.70 -20.98 33.69
C MET A 1 -6.35 -20.68 34.32
N THR A 2 -5.30 -20.56 33.52
CA THR A 2 -4.01 -20.02 33.97
C THR A 2 -4.01 -18.49 33.80
N MET A 3 -3.14 -17.75 34.51
CA MET A 3 -3.15 -16.27 34.49
C MET A 3 -3.05 -15.67 33.08
N LYS A 4 -2.38 -16.34 32.12
CA LYS A 4 -2.30 -15.87 30.73
C LYS A 4 -3.67 -15.74 30.04
N GLN A 5 -4.63 -16.63 30.33
CA GLN A 5 -5.98 -16.59 29.73
C GLN A 5 -6.85 -15.40 30.22
N ALA A 6 -6.36 -14.59 31.17
CA ALA A 6 -7.07 -13.40 31.66
C ALA A 6 -6.81 -12.12 30.84
N GLU A 7 -5.71 -12.06 30.07
CA GLU A 7 -5.37 -10.90 29.22
C GLU A 7 -6.01 -10.96 27.83
N ASP A 8 -6.30 -12.18 27.34
CA ASP A 8 -6.98 -12.38 26.07
C ASP A 8 -8.43 -11.86 26.12
N ALA A 9 -8.86 -11.22 25.02
CA ALA A 9 -10.25 -10.88 24.75
C ALA A 9 -10.99 -12.06 24.08
N ILE A 10 -10.30 -12.81 23.22
CA ILE A 10 -10.79 -14.03 22.58
C ILE A 10 -9.70 -15.09 22.70
N SER A 11 -10.03 -16.32 23.08
CA SER A 11 -9.14 -17.48 23.01
C SER A 11 -9.86 -18.66 22.38
N ILE A 12 -9.20 -19.33 21.44
CA ILE A 12 -9.76 -20.42 20.63
C ILE A 12 -8.77 -21.59 20.61
N GLU A 13 -9.23 -22.75 21.09
CA GLU A 13 -8.42 -23.95 21.28
C GLU A 13 -9.08 -25.15 20.55
N ASN A 14 -8.43 -25.66 19.51
CA ASN A 14 -8.84 -26.81 18.67
C ASN A 14 -10.26 -26.76 18.07
N LEU A 15 -10.76 -25.55 17.81
CA LEU A 15 -12.12 -25.31 17.30
C LEU A 15 -12.35 -25.96 15.93
N SER A 16 -13.41 -26.77 15.82
CA SER A 16 -13.84 -27.41 14.57
C SER A 16 -15.37 -27.51 14.46
N GLU A 17 -15.91 -27.36 13.24
CA GLU A 17 -17.36 -27.27 12.96
C GLU A 17 -17.73 -28.02 11.67
N ASP A 18 -18.79 -28.83 11.68
CA ASP A 18 -19.35 -29.57 10.53
C ASP A 18 -20.80 -29.13 10.22
N TYR A 19 -21.06 -28.64 9.00
CA TYR A 19 -22.45 -28.51 8.54
C TYR A 19 -22.93 -29.81 7.88
N GLN A 20 -24.12 -30.28 8.25
CA GLN A 20 -24.88 -31.22 7.41
C GLN A 20 -25.57 -30.45 6.29
N VAL A 21 -25.19 -30.72 5.04
CA VAL A 21 -25.73 -30.07 3.85
C VAL A 21 -26.44 -31.11 2.98
N LYS A 22 -27.71 -30.84 2.68
CA LYS A 22 -28.56 -31.69 1.84
C LYS A 22 -28.55 -31.18 0.40
N PHE A 23 -27.93 -31.95 -0.49
CA PHE A 23 -27.89 -31.69 -1.91
C PHE A 23 -29.09 -32.35 -2.59
N SER A 24 -29.97 -31.55 -3.17
CA SER A 24 -31.10 -32.05 -3.96
C SER A 24 -30.73 -32.05 -5.44
N TYR A 25 -30.38 -33.22 -5.97
CA TYR A 25 -30.22 -33.43 -7.41
C TYR A 25 -31.58 -33.85 -8.01
N PRO A 26 -31.81 -33.69 -9.33
CA PRO A 26 -33.10 -34.03 -9.96
C PRO A 26 -33.53 -35.50 -9.78
N ASP A 27 -32.56 -36.39 -9.59
CA ASP A 27 -32.70 -37.84 -9.45
C ASP A 27 -32.67 -38.34 -7.99
N ARG A 28 -32.11 -37.56 -7.05
CA ARG A 28 -31.83 -38.01 -5.67
C ARG A 28 -31.51 -36.87 -4.71
N MET A 29 -31.85 -37.06 -3.43
CA MET A 29 -31.31 -36.26 -2.33
C MET A 29 -30.07 -36.95 -1.74
N VAL A 30 -29.00 -36.20 -1.50
CA VAL A 30 -27.75 -36.70 -0.88
C VAL A 30 -27.34 -35.76 0.25
N GLU A 31 -27.27 -36.27 1.47
CA GLU A 31 -26.77 -35.54 2.63
C GLU A 31 -25.25 -35.77 2.79
N ARG A 32 -24.51 -34.69 3.06
CA ARG A 32 -23.04 -34.71 3.26
C ARG A 32 -22.67 -33.82 4.44
N ARG A 33 -21.66 -34.22 5.21
CA ARG A 33 -21.00 -33.32 6.17
C ARG A 33 -19.93 -32.50 5.45
N ILE A 34 -19.87 -31.21 5.76
CA ILE A 34 -18.87 -30.26 5.26
C ILE A 34 -18.22 -29.60 6.47
N ARG A 35 -16.97 -29.95 6.72
CA ARG A 35 -16.09 -29.34 7.72
C ARG A 35 -15.85 -27.88 7.33
N ALA A 36 -16.48 -26.94 8.03
CA ALA A 36 -16.33 -25.50 7.80
C ALA A 36 -15.17 -24.90 8.60
N LEU A 37 -14.82 -25.51 9.73
CA LEU A 37 -13.63 -25.22 10.53
C LEU A 37 -12.96 -26.53 10.98
N ASP A 38 -11.63 -26.61 10.92
CA ASP A 38 -10.82 -27.76 11.35
C ASP A 38 -9.61 -27.29 12.17
N LYS A 39 -9.66 -27.54 13.49
CA LYS A 39 -8.58 -27.30 14.46
C LYS A 39 -8.02 -25.87 14.43
N ILE A 40 -8.92 -24.89 14.36
CA ILE A 40 -8.58 -23.48 14.52
C ILE A 40 -8.02 -23.24 15.94
N ASN A 41 -6.88 -22.56 16.01
CA ASN A 41 -6.16 -22.27 17.25
C ASN A 41 -5.55 -20.85 17.17
N PHE A 42 -6.09 -19.89 17.93
CA PHE A 42 -5.53 -18.54 18.08
C PHE A 42 -6.09 -17.81 19.31
N THR A 43 -5.40 -16.76 19.76
CA THR A 43 -5.97 -15.78 20.71
C THR A 43 -6.01 -14.39 20.08
N VAL A 44 -6.74 -13.47 20.71
CA VAL A 44 -6.77 -12.02 20.44
C VAL A 44 -6.70 -11.30 21.78
N LYS A 45 -5.77 -10.36 21.93
CA LYS A 45 -5.58 -9.61 23.18
C LYS A 45 -6.59 -8.47 23.32
N LYS A 46 -6.86 -8.04 24.56
CA LYS A 46 -7.67 -6.85 24.83
C LYS A 46 -7.02 -5.61 24.20
N GLY A 47 -7.81 -4.85 23.44
CA GLY A 47 -7.33 -3.67 22.69
C GLY A 47 -6.56 -4.00 21.39
N GLU A 48 -6.50 -5.26 20.99
CA GLU A 48 -5.90 -5.67 19.72
C GLU A 48 -6.91 -5.58 18.57
N SER A 49 -6.44 -5.17 17.40
CA SER A 49 -7.19 -5.16 16.14
C SER A 49 -6.62 -6.22 15.20
N VAL A 50 -7.36 -7.30 15.01
CA VAL A 50 -6.93 -8.46 14.22
C VAL A 50 -7.83 -8.60 13.00
N ALA A 51 -7.23 -8.71 11.81
CA ALA A 51 -7.99 -9.06 10.62
C ALA A 51 -8.08 -10.58 10.39
N ILE A 52 -9.25 -11.06 9.94
CA ILE A 52 -9.40 -12.42 9.40
C ILE A 52 -9.57 -12.30 7.88
N LEU A 53 -8.56 -12.77 7.16
CA LEU A 53 -8.47 -12.78 5.71
C LEU A 53 -8.73 -14.19 5.16
N GLY A 54 -8.95 -14.30 3.85
CA GLY A 54 -9.09 -15.56 3.14
C GLY A 54 -10.21 -15.51 2.07
N PRO A 55 -10.25 -16.47 1.13
CA PRO A 55 -11.26 -16.52 0.08
C PRO A 55 -12.68 -16.76 0.60
N ASN A 56 -13.65 -16.70 -0.30
CA ASN A 56 -15.03 -17.11 0.01
C ASN A 56 -15.09 -18.63 0.29
N GLY A 57 -15.90 -19.04 1.26
CA GLY A 57 -15.94 -20.42 1.73
C GLY A 57 -14.80 -20.84 2.67
N ALA A 58 -13.85 -19.95 3.01
CA ALA A 58 -12.72 -20.27 3.92
C ALA A 58 -13.11 -20.51 5.40
N GLY A 59 -14.39 -20.38 5.78
CA GLY A 59 -14.89 -20.55 7.15
C GLY A 59 -15.06 -19.27 7.96
N LYS A 60 -14.65 -18.10 7.43
CA LYS A 60 -14.62 -16.80 8.14
C LYS A 60 -15.93 -16.47 8.89
N THR A 61 -17.06 -16.44 8.19
CA THR A 61 -18.38 -16.10 8.78
C THR A 61 -18.86 -17.13 9.82
N THR A 62 -18.53 -18.42 9.65
CA THR A 62 -18.82 -19.46 10.66
C THR A 62 -18.02 -19.21 11.94
N LEU A 63 -16.73 -18.91 11.81
CA LEU A 63 -15.88 -18.52 12.94
C LEU A 63 -16.41 -17.28 13.66
N LEU A 64 -16.87 -16.26 12.92
CA LEU A 64 -17.50 -15.08 13.52
C LEU A 64 -18.78 -15.39 14.29
N LYS A 65 -19.68 -16.21 13.72
CA LYS A 65 -20.93 -16.60 14.40
C LYS A 65 -20.66 -17.40 15.68
N ILE A 66 -19.57 -18.16 15.74
CA ILE A 66 -19.13 -18.85 16.96
C ILE A 66 -18.58 -17.86 17.99
N ILE A 67 -17.72 -16.92 17.60
CA ILE A 67 -17.17 -15.88 18.49
C ILE A 67 -18.29 -14.95 19.03
N ALA A 68 -19.32 -14.69 18.22
CA ALA A 68 -20.49 -13.92 18.62
C ALA A 68 -21.51 -14.71 19.47
N GLY A 69 -21.29 -16.00 19.73
CA GLY A 69 -22.21 -16.86 20.48
C GLY A 69 -23.51 -17.21 19.75
N MET A 70 -23.60 -16.91 18.44
CA MET A 70 -24.76 -17.25 17.59
C MET A 70 -24.77 -18.71 17.15
N LEU A 71 -23.60 -19.36 17.20
CA LEU A 71 -23.41 -20.77 16.86
C LEU A 71 -22.54 -21.42 17.93
N LYS A 72 -22.96 -22.58 18.45
CA LYS A 72 -22.15 -23.39 19.37
C LYS A 72 -21.34 -24.39 18.54
N PRO A 73 -20.01 -24.51 18.76
CA PRO A 73 -19.20 -25.41 17.96
C PRO A 73 -19.39 -26.89 18.32
N ASP A 74 -19.22 -27.76 17.34
CA ASP A 74 -19.16 -29.22 17.54
C ASP A 74 -17.97 -29.64 18.43
N TYR A 75 -16.79 -29.08 18.18
CA TYR A 75 -15.53 -29.48 18.83
C TYR A 75 -14.64 -28.29 19.18
N GLY A 76 -13.83 -28.46 20.23
CA GLY A 76 -12.89 -27.46 20.74
C GLY A 76 -13.54 -26.48 21.73
N TYR A 77 -12.80 -25.43 22.07
CA TYR A 77 -13.21 -24.42 23.03
C TYR A 77 -13.04 -23.00 22.47
N VAL A 78 -13.98 -22.13 22.81
CA VAL A 78 -13.94 -20.70 22.52
C VAL A 78 -14.31 -19.96 23.80
N ALA A 79 -13.41 -19.10 24.28
CA ALA A 79 -13.60 -18.23 25.42
C ALA A 79 -13.58 -16.77 24.94
N VAL A 80 -14.55 -15.97 25.38
CA VAL A 80 -14.70 -14.57 24.97
C VAL A 80 -14.93 -13.71 26.21
N ASN A 81 -14.02 -12.77 26.44
CA ASN A 81 -13.88 -11.99 27.68
C ASN A 81 -14.36 -10.54 27.49
N GLY A 82 -15.62 -10.35 27.07
CA GLY A 82 -16.23 -9.03 26.92
C GLY A 82 -17.57 -9.04 26.18
N ARG A 83 -18.28 -7.90 26.16
CA ARG A 83 -19.48 -7.70 25.35
C ARG A 83 -19.11 -7.62 23.87
N VAL A 84 -19.43 -8.68 23.12
CA VAL A 84 -19.33 -8.69 21.65
C VAL A 84 -20.45 -7.85 21.05
N ARG A 85 -20.13 -7.04 20.04
CA ARG A 85 -21.07 -6.53 19.03
C ARG A 85 -20.54 -6.92 17.66
N GLY A 86 -21.41 -7.39 16.78
CA GLY A 86 -21.05 -7.76 15.42
C GLY A 86 -21.86 -6.99 14.40
N ILE A 87 -21.18 -6.37 13.45
CA ILE A 87 -21.79 -5.84 12.23
C ILE A 87 -21.71 -6.96 11.20
N PHE A 88 -22.80 -7.72 11.10
CA PHE A 88 -22.98 -8.81 10.13
C PHE A 88 -23.93 -8.33 9.03
N ALA A 89 -23.59 -8.60 7.76
CA ALA A 89 -24.11 -7.86 6.61
C ALA A 89 -25.65 -7.89 6.42
N LEU A 90 -26.35 -8.83 7.06
CA LEU A 90 -27.80 -9.01 6.94
C LEU A 90 -28.51 -9.29 8.29
N GLU A 91 -27.79 -9.28 9.42
CA GLU A 91 -28.25 -9.93 10.67
C GLU A 91 -28.27 -9.00 11.90
N ALA A 92 -28.64 -7.73 11.72
CA ALA A 92 -28.76 -6.75 12.82
C ALA A 92 -29.95 -7.00 13.77
N GLY A 93 -30.73 -8.07 13.57
CA GLY A 93 -31.91 -8.41 14.38
C GLY A 93 -33.15 -7.53 14.13
N PHE A 94 -33.12 -6.68 13.10
CA PHE A 94 -34.18 -5.73 12.79
C PHE A 94 -35.41 -6.35 12.10
N ILE A 95 -36.59 -5.80 12.42
CA ILE A 95 -37.90 -6.17 11.87
C ILE A 95 -38.26 -5.22 10.72
N SER A 96 -38.54 -5.78 9.53
CA SER A 96 -38.79 -5.07 8.27
C SER A 96 -39.97 -4.09 8.29
N ASP A 97 -41.02 -4.42 9.04
CA ASP A 97 -42.26 -3.64 9.08
C ASP A 97 -42.25 -2.52 10.12
N LEU A 98 -41.30 -2.55 11.06
CA LEU A 98 -41.07 -1.48 12.02
C LEU A 98 -40.18 -0.38 11.43
N THR A 99 -40.30 0.83 11.95
CA THR A 99 -39.44 1.96 11.59
C THR A 99 -38.00 1.77 12.09
N GLY A 100 -37.03 2.48 11.51
CA GLY A 100 -35.66 2.48 12.03
C GLY A 100 -35.59 2.89 13.50
N TYR A 101 -36.36 3.89 13.91
CA TYR A 101 -36.44 4.39 15.28
C TYR A 101 -37.01 3.36 16.27
N GLU A 102 -38.06 2.62 15.88
CA GLU A 102 -38.61 1.52 16.69
C GLU A 102 -37.65 0.35 16.82
N ASN A 103 -36.95 0.00 15.73
CA ASN A 103 -35.91 -1.02 15.74
C ASN A 103 -34.76 -0.66 16.70
N LEU A 104 -34.30 0.60 16.69
CA LEU A 104 -33.32 1.07 17.67
C LEU A 104 -33.86 1.00 19.10
N LYS A 105 -35.09 1.45 19.36
CA LYS A 105 -35.72 1.35 20.69
C LYS A 105 -35.85 -0.11 21.17
N MET A 106 -36.15 -1.04 20.28
CA MET A 106 -36.20 -2.48 20.58
C MET A 106 -34.81 -3.02 20.90
N ALA A 107 -33.82 -2.75 20.05
CA ALA A 107 -32.43 -3.18 20.27
C ALA A 107 -31.86 -2.64 21.59
N PHE A 108 -32.07 -1.36 21.92
CA PHE A 108 -31.64 -0.76 23.18
C PHE A 108 -32.23 -1.48 24.40
N LYS A 109 -33.53 -1.83 24.37
CA LYS A 109 -34.17 -2.62 25.43
C LYS A 109 -33.58 -4.02 25.55
N LEU A 110 -33.38 -4.72 24.42
CA LEU A 110 -32.79 -6.06 24.39
C LEU A 110 -31.34 -6.09 24.88
N TYR A 111 -30.57 -5.03 24.62
CA TYR A 111 -29.17 -4.92 25.04
C TYR A 111 -28.99 -4.28 26.44
N GLY A 112 -30.06 -3.85 27.11
CA GLY A 112 -30.00 -3.19 28.43
C GLY A 112 -29.39 -1.79 28.42
N ILE A 113 -29.49 -1.07 27.30
CA ILE A 113 -28.76 0.19 27.07
C ILE A 113 -29.63 1.41 27.35
N SER A 114 -29.04 2.41 28.01
CA SER A 114 -29.70 3.69 28.31
C SER A 114 -30.16 4.42 27.05
N GLY A 115 -31.41 4.89 27.05
CA GLY A 115 -31.98 5.68 25.96
C GLY A 115 -31.27 7.00 25.68
N ALA A 116 -30.36 7.46 26.55
CA ALA A 116 -29.54 8.65 26.34
C ALA A 116 -28.61 8.55 25.10
N ILE A 117 -28.23 7.32 24.69
CA ILE A 117 -27.36 7.08 23.53
C ILE A 117 -28.20 6.99 22.23
N LEU A 118 -29.53 6.91 22.32
CA LEU A 118 -30.41 6.72 21.15
C LEU A 118 -30.34 7.88 20.16
N SER A 119 -30.25 9.12 20.65
CA SER A 119 -30.05 10.31 19.82
C SER A 119 -28.74 10.25 19.04
N GLN A 120 -27.64 9.87 19.71
CA GLN A 120 -26.32 9.72 19.09
C GLN A 120 -26.33 8.67 17.98
N VAL A 121 -27.06 7.56 18.14
CA VAL A 121 -27.22 6.53 17.08
C VAL A 121 -28.02 7.07 15.90
N VAL A 122 -29.12 7.78 16.13
CA VAL A 122 -29.93 8.40 15.06
C VAL A 122 -29.10 9.43 14.29
N GLU A 123 -28.40 10.32 15.00
CA GLU A 123 -27.53 11.35 14.42
C GLU A 123 -26.34 10.73 13.65
N PHE A 124 -25.70 9.69 14.20
CA PHE A 124 -24.61 9.01 13.51
C PHE A 124 -25.09 8.40 12.17
N SER A 125 -26.31 7.86 12.12
CA SER A 125 -26.86 7.19 10.93
C SER A 125 -27.13 8.11 9.74
N GLU A 126 -27.27 9.43 9.98
CA GLU A 126 -27.54 10.44 8.94
C GLU A 126 -28.76 10.10 8.05
N LEU A 127 -29.76 9.39 8.57
CA LEU A 127 -30.94 8.96 7.82
C LEU A 127 -32.01 10.07 7.67
N GLY A 128 -31.94 11.13 8.49
CA GLY A 128 -32.98 12.16 8.55
C GLY A 128 -34.35 11.54 8.83
N ASP A 129 -35.39 12.03 8.15
CA ASP A 129 -36.77 11.58 8.32
C ASP A 129 -37.00 10.09 8.01
N PHE A 130 -36.12 9.46 7.21
CA PHE A 130 -36.21 8.01 6.95
C PHE A 130 -36.06 7.17 8.23
N ILE A 131 -35.51 7.70 9.32
CA ILE A 131 -35.51 7.00 10.61
C ILE A 131 -36.93 6.64 11.08
N TYR A 132 -37.94 7.41 10.66
CA TYR A 132 -39.36 7.18 10.94
C TYR A 132 -40.11 6.45 9.81
N ALA A 133 -39.42 6.02 8.74
CA ALA A 133 -39.97 5.15 7.71
C ALA A 133 -39.73 3.66 8.05
N PRO A 134 -40.63 2.73 7.65
CA PRO A 134 -40.43 1.29 7.80
C PRO A 134 -39.16 0.78 7.09
N LEU A 135 -38.47 -0.19 7.70
CA LEU A 135 -37.21 -0.72 7.16
C LEU A 135 -37.33 -1.37 5.77
N LYS A 136 -38.49 -1.94 5.43
CA LYS A 136 -38.78 -2.45 4.07
C LYS A 136 -38.73 -1.39 2.96
N SER A 137 -38.70 -0.10 3.33
CA SER A 137 -38.52 1.03 2.40
C SER A 137 -37.07 1.53 2.32
N TYR A 138 -36.13 0.91 3.04
CA TYR A 138 -34.72 1.33 3.05
C TYR A 138 -33.95 0.75 1.87
N SER A 139 -33.00 1.52 1.34
CA SER A 139 -31.91 0.96 0.54
C SER A 139 -30.95 0.15 1.42
N GLN A 140 -30.18 -0.76 0.82
CA GLN A 140 -29.14 -1.52 1.54
C GLN A 140 -28.13 -0.61 2.26
N GLY A 141 -27.76 0.52 1.64
CA GLY A 141 -26.90 1.53 2.27
C GLY A 141 -27.53 2.15 3.53
N MET A 142 -28.85 2.44 3.51
CA MET A 142 -29.56 2.97 4.67
C MET A 142 -29.70 1.94 5.79
N TYR A 143 -29.97 0.67 5.46
CA TYR A 143 -30.02 -0.42 6.44
C TYR A 143 -28.66 -0.59 7.13
N LEU A 144 -27.57 -0.62 6.36
CA LEU A 144 -26.21 -0.79 6.89
C LEU A 144 -25.74 0.44 7.67
N ARG A 145 -26.11 1.66 7.25
CA ARG A 145 -25.93 2.89 8.06
C ARG A 145 -26.57 2.73 9.45
N LEU A 146 -27.82 2.27 9.53
CA LEU A 146 -28.52 2.06 10.81
C LEU A 146 -27.84 0.99 11.67
N ALA A 147 -27.54 -0.18 11.08
CA ALA A 147 -26.90 -1.30 11.76
C ALA A 147 -25.50 -0.93 12.31
N PHE A 148 -24.69 -0.26 11.50
CA PHE A 148 -23.37 0.22 11.90
C PHE A 148 -23.47 1.24 13.04
N SER A 149 -24.37 2.22 12.92
CA SER A 149 -24.59 3.25 13.94
C SER A 149 -24.97 2.67 15.30
N LEU A 150 -25.82 1.65 15.31
CA LEU A 150 -26.21 0.91 16.51
C LEU A 150 -25.01 0.14 17.08
N ALA A 151 -24.28 -0.62 16.25
CA ALA A 151 -23.19 -1.46 16.72
C ALA A 151 -22.01 -0.66 17.30
N ILE A 152 -21.67 0.49 16.72
CA ILE A 152 -20.46 1.24 17.09
C ILE A 152 -20.64 2.19 18.27
N ASN A 153 -21.85 2.73 18.50
CA ASN A 153 -22.12 3.65 19.61
C ASN A 153 -22.62 2.94 20.89
N THR A 154 -22.80 1.62 20.87
CA THR A 154 -23.31 0.84 22.03
C THR A 154 -22.23 0.31 22.98
N ASP A 155 -21.06 0.96 23.00
CA ASP A 155 -19.91 0.65 23.87
C ASP A 155 -19.51 -0.84 23.86
N PRO A 156 -19.12 -1.41 22.71
CA PRO A 156 -18.61 -2.78 22.64
C PRO A 156 -17.29 -2.93 23.41
N ASP A 157 -17.01 -4.11 23.96
CA ASP A 157 -15.66 -4.47 24.42
C ASP A 157 -14.87 -5.16 23.30
N ILE A 158 -15.60 -5.87 22.43
CA ILE A 158 -15.12 -6.54 21.22
C ILE A 158 -16.08 -6.17 20.08
N LEU A 159 -15.58 -5.54 19.02
CA LEU A 159 -16.35 -5.19 17.83
C LEU A 159 -15.91 -6.08 16.65
N ILE A 160 -16.85 -6.83 16.10
CA ILE A 160 -16.68 -7.65 14.90
C ILE A 160 -17.24 -6.90 13.69
N ILE A 161 -16.50 -6.86 12.58
CA ILE A 161 -16.87 -6.16 11.34
C ILE A 161 -16.73 -7.14 10.18
N ASP A 162 -17.80 -7.45 9.45
CA ASP A 162 -17.83 -8.45 8.36
C ASP A 162 -18.11 -7.80 7.00
N ASP A 163 -17.04 -7.37 6.29
CA ASP A 163 -16.97 -6.73 4.95
C ASP A 163 -17.85 -5.47 4.67
N ILE A 164 -18.69 -5.06 5.62
CA ILE A 164 -19.65 -3.93 5.50
C ILE A 164 -18.99 -2.57 5.31
N LEU A 165 -17.72 -2.39 5.68
CA LEU A 165 -17.00 -1.11 5.52
C LEU A 165 -16.86 -0.66 4.06
N ALA A 166 -17.06 -1.55 3.09
CA ALA A 166 -17.11 -1.21 1.67
C ALA A 166 -18.48 -0.64 1.22
N VAL A 167 -19.48 -0.55 2.09
CA VAL A 167 -20.87 -0.20 1.72
C VAL A 167 -21.34 1.09 2.39
N GLY A 168 -21.97 1.95 1.59
CA GLY A 168 -22.28 3.34 1.93
C GLY A 168 -21.51 4.31 1.05
N ASP A 169 -21.75 5.60 1.22
CA ASP A 169 -21.01 6.65 0.52
C ASP A 169 -19.61 6.89 1.13
N TYR A 170 -18.71 7.53 0.38
CA TYR A 170 -17.33 7.80 0.79
C TYR A 170 -17.21 8.63 2.08
N TYR A 171 -18.15 9.55 2.35
CA TYR A 171 -18.13 10.36 3.57
C TYR A 171 -18.52 9.51 4.78
N PHE A 172 -19.57 8.69 4.66
CA PHE A 172 -19.98 7.75 5.70
C PHE A 172 -18.90 6.69 5.97
N GLN A 173 -18.23 6.15 4.94
CA GLN A 173 -17.09 5.24 5.11
C GLN A 173 -15.95 5.91 5.91
N ARG A 174 -15.60 7.16 5.60
CA ARG A 174 -14.59 7.92 6.38
C ARG A 174 -15.03 8.15 7.83
N LYS A 175 -16.32 8.44 8.07
CA LYS A 175 -16.90 8.57 9.43
C LYS A 175 -16.81 7.26 10.22
N CYS A 176 -17.09 6.13 9.56
CA CYS A 176 -16.94 4.79 10.13
C CYS A 176 -15.49 4.48 10.51
N ILE A 177 -14.54 4.71 9.60
CA ILE A 177 -13.10 4.52 9.83
C ILE A 177 -12.59 5.40 10.98
N ALA A 178 -13.01 6.66 11.04
CA ALA A 178 -12.64 7.57 12.12
C ALA A 178 -13.14 7.07 13.49
N LYS A 179 -14.41 6.63 13.57
CA LYS A 179 -14.99 6.11 14.82
C LYS A 179 -14.39 4.77 15.25
N ILE A 180 -14.00 3.91 14.29
CA ILE A 180 -13.25 2.69 14.62
C ILE A 180 -11.88 3.04 15.23
N LYS A 181 -11.15 4.01 14.65
CA LYS A 181 -9.86 4.46 15.21
C LYS A 181 -10.02 5.09 16.61
N GLU A 182 -11.11 5.83 16.85
CA GLU A 182 -11.47 6.35 18.17
C GLU A 182 -11.65 5.20 19.21
N LEU A 183 -12.42 4.17 18.87
CA LEU A 183 -12.63 3.01 19.74
C LEU A 183 -11.33 2.19 19.95
N THR A 184 -10.50 2.01 18.91
CA THR A 184 -9.20 1.35 19.04
C THR A 184 -8.28 2.13 19.99
N ALA A 185 -8.28 3.47 19.92
CA ALA A 185 -7.53 4.33 20.85
C ALA A 185 -8.08 4.29 22.29
N GLN A 186 -9.36 3.96 22.47
CA GLN A 186 -9.98 3.67 23.77
C GLN A 186 -9.70 2.24 24.27
N GLY A 187 -8.84 1.46 23.60
CA GLY A 187 -8.48 0.10 23.98
C GLY A 187 -9.57 -0.94 23.72
N LYS A 188 -10.54 -0.65 22.84
CA LYS A 188 -11.53 -1.65 22.41
C LYS A 188 -10.92 -2.64 21.43
N THR A 189 -11.34 -3.90 21.52
CA THR A 189 -10.81 -4.99 20.69
C THR A 189 -11.55 -5.04 19.35
N MET A 190 -10.84 -5.22 18.23
CA MET A 190 -11.44 -5.30 16.89
C MET A 190 -11.16 -6.65 16.23
N LEU A 191 -12.17 -7.21 15.56
CA LEU A 191 -12.04 -8.37 14.69
C LEU A 191 -12.61 -8.04 13.31
N ILE A 192 -11.73 -7.76 12.34
CA ILE A 192 -12.11 -7.23 11.03
C ILE A 192 -12.00 -8.33 9.98
N VAL A 193 -13.14 -8.73 9.43
CA VAL A 193 -13.20 -9.70 8.32
C VAL A 193 -13.42 -8.93 7.05
N THR A 194 -12.47 -9.04 6.12
CA THR A 194 -12.58 -8.39 4.81
C THR A 194 -11.71 -9.09 3.77
N HIS A 195 -11.95 -8.78 2.50
CA HIS A 195 -11.05 -9.05 1.38
C HIS A 195 -10.21 -7.81 0.99
N ASN A 196 -10.50 -6.62 1.54
CA ASN A 196 -9.77 -5.39 1.28
C ASN A 196 -8.54 -5.28 2.21
N PHE A 197 -7.34 -5.50 1.65
CA PHE A 197 -6.10 -5.47 2.43
C PHE A 197 -5.68 -4.05 2.85
N ASP A 198 -6.01 -3.03 2.06
CA ASP A 198 -5.64 -1.64 2.36
C ASP A 198 -6.41 -1.12 3.60
N LEU A 199 -7.64 -1.61 3.85
CA LEU A 199 -8.37 -1.40 5.11
C LEU A 199 -7.73 -2.14 6.30
N VAL A 200 -7.10 -3.29 6.06
CA VAL A 200 -6.41 -4.06 7.11
C VAL A 200 -5.11 -3.36 7.53
N GLU A 201 -4.33 -2.86 6.59
CA GLU A 201 -3.15 -1.99 6.85
C GLU A 201 -3.53 -0.72 7.63
N LEU A 202 -4.71 -0.16 7.37
CA LEU A 202 -5.17 1.07 8.01
C LEU A 202 -5.68 0.88 9.46
N LEU A 203 -6.07 -0.34 9.85
CA LEU A 203 -6.87 -0.60 11.06
C LEU A 203 -6.35 -1.72 11.99
N CYS A 204 -5.51 -2.65 11.52
CA CYS A 204 -5.11 -3.86 12.26
C CYS A 204 -3.60 -3.93 12.49
N GLN A 205 -3.15 -4.43 13.66
CA GLN A 205 -1.72 -4.66 13.91
C GLN A 205 -1.22 -5.99 13.29
N ARG A 206 -2.11 -6.97 13.17
CA ARG A 206 -1.83 -8.28 12.55
C ARG A 206 -3.07 -8.90 11.89
N CYS A 207 -2.87 -9.95 11.11
CA CYS A 207 -3.96 -10.72 10.52
C CYS A 207 -3.74 -12.23 10.59
N ILE A 208 -4.83 -12.95 10.39
CA ILE A 208 -4.93 -14.41 10.29
C ILE A 208 -5.51 -14.69 8.90
N VAL A 209 -4.79 -15.43 8.05
CA VAL A 209 -5.32 -15.85 6.75
C VAL A 209 -5.85 -17.28 6.87
N MET A 210 -7.13 -17.46 6.52
CA MET A 210 -7.81 -18.75 6.51
C MET A 210 -7.92 -19.32 5.11
N GLU A 211 -7.81 -20.64 4.99
CA GLU A 211 -8.14 -21.39 3.78
C GLU A 211 -8.84 -22.69 4.15
N LYS A 212 -9.92 -23.06 3.44
CA LYS A 212 -10.62 -24.36 3.58
C LYS A 212 -10.91 -24.77 5.05
N GLY A 213 -11.30 -23.80 5.88
CA GLY A 213 -11.61 -24.01 7.29
C GLY A 213 -10.41 -24.10 8.24
N LYS A 214 -9.20 -23.77 7.79
CA LYS A 214 -7.96 -23.80 8.59
C LYS A 214 -7.29 -22.43 8.62
N ILE A 215 -6.46 -22.18 9.63
CA ILE A 215 -5.46 -21.10 9.55
C ILE A 215 -4.35 -21.60 8.63
N PHE A 216 -4.08 -20.88 7.55
CA PHE A 216 -2.91 -21.11 6.70
C PHE A 216 -1.68 -20.42 7.30
N ALA A 217 -1.84 -19.14 7.68
CA ALA A 217 -0.79 -18.33 8.29
C ALA A 217 -1.39 -17.22 9.18
N GLN A 218 -0.58 -16.68 10.09
CA GLN A 218 -0.92 -15.51 10.89
C GLN A 218 0.34 -14.72 11.25
N GLY A 219 0.23 -13.39 11.27
CA GLY A 219 1.39 -12.51 11.51
C GLY A 219 1.11 -11.03 11.27
N ASN A 220 2.13 -10.20 11.51
CA ASN A 220 2.07 -8.75 11.33
C ASN A 220 1.89 -8.39 9.84
N ILE A 221 1.12 -7.33 9.58
CA ILE A 221 0.59 -7.01 8.24
C ILE A 221 1.63 -6.98 7.10
N PRO A 222 2.85 -6.39 7.24
CA PRO A 222 3.79 -6.25 6.12
C PRO A 222 4.25 -7.56 5.46
N GLY A 223 4.25 -8.68 6.21
CA GLY A 223 4.56 -10.00 5.63
C GLY A 223 3.35 -10.67 4.96
N MET A 224 2.14 -10.30 5.37
CA MET A 224 0.92 -11.05 5.07
C MET A 224 0.23 -10.67 3.76
N LYS A 225 0.57 -9.53 3.13
CA LYS A 225 -0.02 -9.07 1.85
C LYS A 225 0.25 -10.07 0.72
N THR A 226 1.47 -10.57 0.64
CA THR A 226 1.88 -11.62 -0.30
C THR A 226 1.23 -12.96 0.04
N VAL A 227 1.25 -13.38 1.32
CA VAL A 227 0.66 -14.66 1.75
C VAL A 227 -0.84 -14.71 1.44
N PHE A 228 -1.59 -13.65 1.74
CA PHE A 228 -3.00 -13.54 1.35
C PHE A 228 -3.19 -13.58 -0.18
N SER A 229 -2.31 -12.93 -0.95
CA SER A 229 -2.38 -12.94 -2.41
C SER A 229 -2.11 -14.33 -3.03
N GLU A 230 -1.22 -15.14 -2.44
CA GLU A 230 -0.98 -16.53 -2.87
C GLU A 230 -2.21 -17.43 -2.60
N ILE A 231 -2.86 -17.25 -1.44
CA ILE A 231 -4.01 -18.07 -1.01
C ILE A 231 -5.32 -17.65 -1.68
N ALA A 232 -5.45 -16.35 -2.00
CA ALA A 232 -6.61 -15.79 -2.70
C ALA A 232 -6.57 -15.99 -4.22
N GLY A 233 -5.66 -16.82 -4.73
CA GLY A 233 -5.60 -17.18 -6.16
C GLY A 233 -6.95 -17.63 -6.72
N ASN A 234 -7.25 -17.21 -7.95
CA ASN A 234 -8.58 -17.28 -8.57
C ASN A 234 -9.69 -16.45 -7.91
N LEU A 235 -9.35 -15.41 -7.13
CA LEU A 235 -10.10 -14.15 -7.28
C LEU A 235 -9.89 -13.64 -8.72
N TRP A 236 -10.94 -13.10 -9.34
CA TRP A 236 -10.85 -12.54 -10.69
C TRP A 236 -9.77 -11.44 -10.68
N GLY A 237 -8.75 -11.60 -11.53
CA GLY A 237 -7.65 -10.64 -11.63
C GLY A 237 -6.45 -10.84 -10.71
N SER A 238 -6.36 -11.92 -9.93
CA SER A 238 -5.12 -12.29 -9.19
C SER A 238 -4.34 -13.42 -9.87
N GLY A 239 -3.01 -13.36 -9.85
CA GLY A 239 -2.13 -14.44 -10.31
C GLY A 239 -0.66 -14.29 -9.88
N CYS A 240 0.12 -15.37 -9.95
CA CYS A 240 1.49 -15.45 -9.42
C CYS A 240 2.43 -16.34 -10.26
N ILE A 241 3.63 -15.86 -10.57
CA ILE A 241 4.73 -16.68 -11.13
C ILE A 241 6.05 -16.40 -10.42
N LYS A 242 6.79 -17.48 -10.08
CA LYS A 242 8.05 -17.39 -9.33
C LYS A 242 9.09 -18.42 -9.75
N ASN A 243 10.35 -18.11 -9.49
CA ASN A 243 11.51 -18.99 -9.58
C ASN A 243 12.39 -18.83 -8.32
N ASN A 244 13.61 -19.36 -8.32
CA ASN A 244 14.53 -19.30 -7.17
C ASN A 244 14.92 -17.87 -6.73
N ASN A 245 14.95 -16.92 -7.67
CA ASN A 245 15.45 -15.56 -7.46
C ASN A 245 14.34 -14.49 -7.49
N ILE A 246 13.26 -14.72 -8.24
CA ILE A 246 12.26 -13.70 -8.61
C ILE A 246 10.86 -14.23 -8.31
N ASN A 247 10.02 -13.39 -7.72
CA ASN A 247 8.60 -13.66 -7.49
C ASN A 247 7.77 -12.47 -8.00
N ILE A 248 6.77 -12.75 -8.85
CA ILE A 248 5.87 -11.78 -9.47
C ILE A 248 4.44 -12.09 -9.06
N VAL A 249 3.76 -11.12 -8.44
CA VAL A 249 2.34 -11.22 -8.11
C VAL A 249 1.56 -10.16 -8.89
N PHE A 250 0.69 -10.60 -9.78
CA PHE A 250 -0.30 -9.73 -10.43
C PHE A 250 -1.58 -9.71 -9.58
N ASN A 251 -2.14 -8.53 -9.33
CA ASN A 251 -3.41 -8.38 -8.62
C ASN A 251 -4.17 -7.14 -9.12
N ASN A 252 -5.27 -7.36 -9.82
CA ASN A 252 -6.21 -6.34 -10.31
C ASN A 252 -5.51 -5.14 -10.95
N GLY A 253 -4.66 -5.42 -11.94
CA GLY A 253 -3.94 -4.40 -12.70
C GLY A 253 -2.65 -3.89 -12.06
N LYS A 254 -2.35 -4.24 -10.81
CA LYS A 254 -1.05 -4.01 -10.18
C LYS A 254 -0.15 -5.24 -10.36
N THR A 255 1.15 -5.04 -10.55
CA THR A 255 2.16 -6.11 -10.58
C THR A 255 3.24 -5.82 -9.54
N ILE A 256 3.35 -6.67 -8.52
CA ILE A 256 4.35 -6.54 -7.45
C ILE A 256 5.54 -7.42 -7.81
N LEU A 257 6.75 -6.86 -7.71
CA LEU A 257 8.01 -7.54 -8.00
C LEU A 257 8.82 -7.75 -6.72
N ARG A 258 9.31 -8.97 -6.51
CA ARG A 258 10.21 -9.36 -5.42
C ARG A 258 11.44 -10.08 -5.97
N TYR A 259 12.58 -9.88 -5.31
CA TYR A 259 13.83 -10.60 -5.56
C TYR A 259 14.39 -11.18 -4.26
N LYS A 260 14.64 -12.50 -4.22
CA LYS A 260 14.97 -13.28 -3.02
C LYS A 260 14.03 -12.90 -1.85
N ASP A 261 12.73 -12.93 -2.14
CA ASP A 261 11.57 -12.47 -1.34
C ASP A 261 11.52 -10.99 -0.90
N ASN A 262 12.58 -10.20 -1.09
CA ASN A 262 12.60 -8.77 -0.79
C ASN A 262 11.83 -7.96 -1.88
N PRO A 263 11.00 -6.97 -1.51
CA PRO A 263 10.29 -6.14 -2.48
C PRO A 263 11.23 -5.26 -3.31
N ILE A 264 11.01 -5.17 -4.62
CA ILE A 264 11.67 -4.17 -5.50
C ILE A 264 10.75 -2.96 -5.68
N THR A 265 9.45 -3.25 -5.87
CA THR A 265 8.38 -2.25 -6.03
C THR A 265 7.77 -1.89 -4.69
N ALA A 266 7.38 -0.63 -4.53
CA ALA A 266 6.55 -0.17 -3.40
C ALA A 266 5.12 -0.75 -3.47
N GLU A 267 4.28 -0.48 -2.46
CA GLU A 267 3.01 -1.20 -2.21
C GLU A 267 1.95 -1.11 -3.33
N LEU A 268 1.99 -0.06 -4.17
CA LEU A 268 1.11 0.05 -5.34
C LEU A 268 1.60 -0.76 -6.55
N GLY A 269 2.83 -1.28 -6.51
CA GLY A 269 3.45 -2.10 -7.55
C GLY A 269 3.78 -1.31 -8.83
N CYS A 270 3.93 -2.06 -9.92
CA CYS A 270 3.84 -1.54 -11.28
C CYS A 270 2.37 -1.48 -11.70
N PHE A 271 1.96 -0.45 -12.43
CA PHE A 271 0.62 -0.32 -12.99
C PHE A 271 0.67 0.33 -14.38
N ILE A 272 -0.41 0.20 -15.16
CA ILE A 272 -0.49 0.72 -16.52
C ILE A 272 -1.45 1.91 -16.52
N SER A 273 -1.09 3.01 -17.19
CA SER A 273 -2.02 4.05 -17.61
C SER A 273 -2.26 3.97 -19.12
N PHE A 274 -3.52 4.02 -19.51
CA PHE A 274 -3.98 4.06 -20.89
C PHE A 274 -4.57 5.45 -21.15
N ARG A 275 -4.13 6.13 -22.20
CA ARG A 275 -4.65 7.47 -22.55
C ARG A 275 -5.37 7.46 -23.90
N LYS A 276 -6.50 8.18 -23.95
CA LYS A 276 -7.24 8.48 -25.18
C LYS A 276 -7.82 9.88 -25.09
N ASN A 277 -7.29 10.79 -25.89
CA ASN A 277 -7.53 12.23 -25.77
C ASN A 277 -7.21 12.69 -24.32
N SER A 278 -8.04 13.55 -23.73
CA SER A 278 -7.88 14.03 -22.35
C SER A 278 -8.14 12.98 -21.26
N ASN A 279 -8.63 11.78 -21.61
CA ASN A 279 -9.04 10.78 -20.64
C ASN A 279 -7.90 9.79 -20.37
N VAL A 280 -7.64 9.53 -19.09
CA VAL A 280 -6.73 8.47 -18.61
C VAL A 280 -7.56 7.41 -17.89
N LEU A 281 -7.23 6.14 -18.14
CA LEU A 281 -7.77 4.95 -17.49
C LEU A 281 -6.60 4.15 -16.93
N TYR A 282 -6.72 3.57 -15.74
CA TYR A 282 -5.66 2.75 -15.14
C TYR A 282 -5.95 1.26 -15.27
N SER A 283 -4.90 0.43 -15.18
CA SER A 283 -5.05 -1.03 -15.12
C SER A 283 -5.93 -1.49 -13.95
N THR A 284 -6.00 -0.73 -12.86
CA THR A 284 -6.89 -0.97 -11.70
C THR A 284 -8.38 -0.81 -12.03
N ASP A 285 -8.71 -0.14 -13.12
CA ASP A 285 -10.10 0.16 -13.52
C ASP A 285 -10.67 -0.92 -14.47
N LEU A 286 -9.85 -1.89 -14.85
CA LEU A 286 -10.19 -3.00 -15.74
C LEU A 286 -10.58 -4.25 -14.96
N LYS A 287 -11.50 -5.05 -15.50
CA LYS A 287 -11.74 -6.42 -15.04
C LYS A 287 -10.68 -7.33 -15.65
N TRP A 288 -10.05 -8.20 -14.86
CA TRP A 288 -8.96 -9.06 -15.35
C TRP A 288 -9.33 -10.54 -15.35
N GLN A 289 -9.03 -11.21 -16.46
CA GLN A 289 -9.02 -12.66 -16.60
C GLN A 289 -7.57 -13.11 -16.74
N ILE A 290 -7.16 -14.14 -16.00
CA ILE A 290 -5.75 -14.56 -15.92
C ILE A 290 -5.63 -16.04 -16.22
N THR A 291 -4.58 -16.40 -16.94
CA THR A 291 -4.14 -17.77 -17.18
C THR A 291 -2.67 -17.91 -16.81
N GLU A 292 -2.33 -19.04 -16.20
CA GLU A 292 -0.99 -19.34 -15.70
C GLU A 292 -0.47 -20.66 -16.25
N SER A 293 0.84 -20.73 -16.38
CA SER A 293 1.60 -21.95 -16.67
C SER A 293 3.00 -21.79 -16.09
N GLU A 294 3.82 -22.85 -16.14
CA GLU A 294 5.15 -22.86 -15.53
C GLU A 294 6.02 -21.71 -16.06
N GLY A 295 6.34 -20.74 -15.18
CA GLY A 295 7.09 -19.53 -15.52
C GLY A 295 6.35 -18.50 -16.40
N ARG A 296 5.05 -18.62 -16.66
CA ARG A 296 4.30 -17.71 -17.56
C ARG A 296 2.92 -17.32 -17.03
N LEU A 297 2.62 -16.03 -17.07
CA LEU A 297 1.34 -15.44 -16.67
C LEU A 297 0.79 -14.59 -17.82
N CYS A 298 -0.47 -14.78 -18.17
CA CYS A 298 -1.15 -14.02 -19.21
C CYS A 298 -2.43 -13.41 -18.64
N ALA A 299 -2.52 -12.08 -18.65
CA ALA A 299 -3.60 -11.30 -18.06
C ALA A 299 -4.33 -10.49 -19.14
N HIS A 300 -5.61 -10.78 -19.34
CA HIS A 300 -6.51 -10.05 -20.25
C HIS A 300 -7.32 -9.04 -19.44
N GLY A 301 -7.14 -7.75 -19.74
CA GLY A 301 -7.90 -6.65 -19.15
C GLY A 301 -9.12 -6.33 -20.01
N VAL A 302 -10.29 -6.21 -19.41
CA VAL A 302 -11.60 -6.11 -20.08
C VAL A 302 -12.38 -4.89 -19.56
N ILE A 303 -12.98 -4.13 -20.48
CA ILE A 303 -13.90 -3.03 -20.19
C ILE A 303 -15.16 -3.15 -21.05
N ALA A 304 -16.34 -3.02 -20.43
CA ALA A 304 -17.64 -3.20 -21.09
C ALA A 304 -17.69 -4.44 -22.01
N ASP A 305 -17.19 -5.57 -21.47
CA ASP A 305 -17.12 -6.90 -22.10
C ASP A 305 -16.33 -6.95 -23.42
N LYS A 306 -15.39 -6.02 -23.63
CA LYS A 306 -14.40 -6.00 -24.71
C LYS A 306 -12.99 -6.01 -24.15
N GLU A 307 -12.06 -6.69 -24.83
CA GLU A 307 -10.64 -6.67 -24.45
C GLU A 307 -10.09 -5.24 -24.59
N ALA A 308 -9.66 -4.70 -23.46
CA ALA A 308 -9.04 -3.39 -23.33
C ALA A 308 -7.53 -3.47 -23.59
N CYS A 309 -6.89 -4.51 -23.06
CA CYS A 309 -5.47 -4.82 -23.21
C CYS A 309 -5.16 -6.28 -22.85
N LYS A 310 -3.98 -6.76 -23.23
CA LYS A 310 -3.42 -8.06 -22.86
C LYS A 310 -1.97 -7.88 -22.42
N LEU A 311 -1.66 -8.28 -21.20
CA LEU A 311 -0.31 -8.33 -20.63
C LEU A 311 0.16 -9.79 -20.59
N GLU A 312 1.33 -10.09 -21.14
CA GLU A 312 1.96 -11.41 -21.03
C GLU A 312 3.31 -11.27 -20.32
N LEU A 313 3.57 -12.15 -19.36
CA LEU A 313 4.81 -12.21 -18.58
C LEU A 313 5.45 -13.58 -18.78
N GLU A 314 6.73 -13.62 -19.15
CA GLU A 314 7.57 -14.83 -19.16
C GLU A 314 8.75 -14.62 -18.21
N LEU A 315 8.78 -15.41 -17.14
CA LEU A 315 9.82 -15.43 -16.14
C LEU A 315 10.90 -16.47 -16.50
N ARG A 316 12.15 -16.04 -16.41
CA ARG A 316 13.36 -16.84 -16.60
C ARG A 316 14.29 -16.57 -15.42
N GLU A 317 15.32 -17.39 -15.25
CA GLU A 317 16.22 -17.40 -14.08
C GLU A 317 16.57 -16.00 -13.54
N ASN A 318 17.07 -15.11 -14.41
CA ASN A 318 17.44 -13.72 -14.10
C ASN A 318 16.85 -12.69 -15.10
N GLU A 319 15.78 -13.05 -15.83
CA GLU A 319 15.15 -12.21 -16.87
C GLU A 319 13.62 -12.30 -16.75
N ILE A 320 12.93 -11.16 -16.68
CA ILE A 320 11.48 -11.08 -16.93
C ILE A 320 11.29 -10.49 -18.32
N LYS A 321 10.63 -11.22 -19.22
CA LYS A 321 10.12 -10.67 -20.48
C LYS A 321 8.66 -10.29 -20.30
N TYR A 322 8.25 -9.19 -20.91
CA TYR A 322 6.84 -8.84 -20.96
C TYR A 322 6.45 -8.13 -22.27
N SER A 323 5.27 -8.49 -22.75
CA SER A 323 4.54 -7.86 -23.84
C SER A 323 3.27 -7.22 -23.26
N LEU A 324 2.90 -6.05 -23.76
CA LEU A 324 1.63 -5.39 -23.46
C LEU A 324 1.01 -4.90 -24.76
N ASN A 325 -0.11 -5.50 -25.13
CA ASN A 325 -0.92 -5.13 -26.28
C ASN A 325 -2.17 -4.40 -25.76
N SER A 326 -2.59 -3.34 -26.43
CA SER A 326 -3.56 -2.35 -25.91
C SER A 326 -4.50 -1.87 -27.01
N SER A 327 -5.77 -1.65 -26.68
CA SER A 327 -6.75 -1.02 -27.58
C SER A 327 -6.66 0.53 -27.60
N PHE A 328 -5.79 1.10 -26.76
CA PHE A 328 -5.61 2.53 -26.59
C PHE A 328 -4.42 3.07 -27.43
N PRO A 329 -4.51 4.31 -27.94
CA PRO A 329 -3.47 4.88 -28.80
C PRO A 329 -2.16 5.21 -28.04
N GLU A 330 -2.28 5.62 -26.77
CA GLU A 330 -1.15 5.86 -25.87
C GLU A 330 -1.25 4.90 -24.69
N THR A 331 -0.13 4.24 -24.36
CA THR A 331 -0.02 3.33 -23.23
C THR A 331 1.29 3.58 -22.49
N GLU A 332 1.22 3.61 -21.17
CA GLU A 332 2.30 3.97 -20.25
C GLU A 332 2.40 2.88 -19.17
N ILE A 333 3.57 2.29 -18.96
CA ILE A 333 3.80 1.39 -17.82
C ILE A 333 4.59 2.14 -16.77
N ASN A 334 4.02 2.21 -15.57
CA ASN A 334 4.52 2.98 -14.42
C ASN A 334 5.10 2.00 -13.40
N TYR A 335 6.37 2.19 -13.04
CA TYR A 335 7.11 1.41 -12.05
C TYR A 335 7.27 2.25 -10.80
N MET A 336 6.52 1.94 -9.74
CA MET A 336 6.69 2.60 -8.44
C MET A 336 7.79 1.87 -7.65
N LEU A 337 8.97 2.48 -7.63
CA LEU A 337 10.17 1.91 -7.02
C LEU A 337 10.20 2.18 -5.52
N LEU A 338 10.99 1.42 -4.76
CA LEU A 338 11.25 1.75 -3.36
C LEU A 338 12.19 2.96 -3.24
N ASP A 339 11.75 3.97 -2.47
CA ASP A 339 12.40 5.28 -2.37
C ASP A 339 13.76 5.29 -1.63
N SER A 340 14.23 4.14 -1.13
CA SER A 340 15.44 4.04 -0.32
C SER A 340 16.60 3.24 -0.93
N PHE A 341 16.39 2.45 -2.00
CA PHE A 341 17.36 1.40 -2.38
C PHE A 341 18.12 1.59 -3.69
N TYR A 342 17.74 2.54 -4.55
CA TYR A 342 18.29 2.64 -5.91
C TYR A 342 18.82 4.02 -6.29
N ALA A 343 19.80 4.03 -7.19
CA ALA A 343 20.20 5.17 -8.01
C ALA A 343 19.90 4.85 -9.49
N LEU A 344 19.67 5.87 -10.31
CA LEU A 344 19.44 5.72 -11.75
C LEU A 344 20.76 5.86 -12.50
N LYS A 345 20.97 5.02 -13.52
CA LYS A 345 22.01 5.21 -14.52
C LYS A 345 21.40 5.26 -15.92
N GLN A 346 21.86 6.23 -16.70
CA GLN A 346 21.52 6.42 -18.10
C GLN A 346 22.78 6.88 -18.84
N ASN A 347 23.20 6.13 -19.87
CA ASN A 347 24.50 6.31 -20.52
C ASN A 347 25.64 6.32 -19.47
N ASP A 348 26.51 7.33 -19.48
CA ASP A 348 27.57 7.50 -18.47
C ASP A 348 27.12 8.30 -17.22
N SER A 349 25.90 8.85 -17.22
CA SER A 349 25.36 9.63 -16.09
C SER A 349 24.75 8.73 -15.02
N VAL A 350 25.12 8.96 -13.76
CA VAL A 350 24.51 8.34 -12.58
C VAL A 350 23.88 9.41 -11.70
N VAL A 351 22.60 9.22 -11.35
CA VAL A 351 21.81 10.13 -10.51
C VAL A 351 21.33 9.35 -9.30
N HIS A 352 21.90 9.66 -8.13
CA HIS A 352 21.36 9.21 -6.85
C HIS A 352 20.03 9.91 -6.58
N LEU A 353 19.10 9.24 -5.91
CA LEU A 353 17.75 9.74 -5.65
C LEU A 353 17.67 10.35 -4.22
N PRO A 354 17.88 11.67 -4.02
CA PRO A 354 17.87 12.28 -2.70
C PRO A 354 16.49 12.27 -2.02
N GLU A 355 16.51 12.51 -0.71
CA GLU A 355 15.33 12.90 0.07
C GLU A 355 14.74 14.21 -0.49
N VAL A 356 13.41 14.35 -0.46
CA VAL A 356 12.70 15.20 -1.43
C VAL A 356 12.38 16.59 -0.89
N GLU A 357 13.01 17.61 -1.49
CA GLU A 357 12.55 19.01 -1.42
C GLU A 357 11.82 19.43 -2.70
N LYS A 358 11.10 20.56 -2.64
CA LYS A 358 10.22 21.03 -3.72
C LYS A 358 10.94 21.53 -4.97
N GLU A 359 12.21 21.90 -4.90
CA GLU A 359 12.89 22.46 -6.09
C GLU A 359 13.49 21.34 -6.97
N THR A 360 14.04 20.29 -6.34
CA THR A 360 14.73 19.18 -7.00
C THR A 360 13.84 18.39 -7.97
N ALA A 361 12.57 18.17 -7.64
CA ALA A 361 11.67 17.34 -8.46
C ALA A 361 11.33 17.96 -9.83
N ARG A 362 11.55 19.27 -10.04
CA ARG A 362 11.50 19.92 -11.37
C ARG A 362 12.76 19.65 -12.20
N GLU A 363 13.89 19.42 -11.55
CA GLU A 363 15.15 19.09 -12.21
C GLU A 363 15.14 17.65 -12.70
N TRP A 364 14.64 16.72 -11.89
CA TRP A 364 14.55 15.30 -12.24
C TRP A 364 13.80 15.07 -13.56
N LYS A 365 12.68 15.78 -13.77
CA LYS A 365 11.94 15.73 -15.03
C LYS A 365 12.80 16.17 -16.22
N LYS A 366 13.56 17.27 -16.08
CA LYS A 366 14.46 17.78 -17.14
C LYS A 366 15.66 16.87 -17.42
N VAL A 367 16.09 16.07 -16.44
CA VAL A 367 17.22 15.15 -16.59
C VAL A 367 16.84 13.89 -17.39
N PHE A 368 15.56 13.47 -17.35
CA PHE A 368 15.13 12.18 -17.89
C PHE A 368 14.07 12.21 -19.01
N GLU A 369 13.57 13.37 -19.46
CA GLU A 369 12.80 13.46 -20.72
C GLU A 369 13.69 13.06 -21.92
N SER A 370 13.63 11.80 -22.35
CA SER A 370 14.66 11.20 -23.23
C SER A 370 14.21 9.98 -24.05
N GLU A 371 14.79 9.81 -25.24
CA GLU A 371 14.49 8.70 -26.17
C GLU A 371 15.36 7.45 -25.94
N SER A 372 15.93 7.28 -24.74
CA SER A 372 16.77 6.13 -24.43
C SER A 372 15.93 4.86 -24.30
N ARG A 373 16.30 3.81 -25.04
CA ARG A 373 15.66 2.48 -24.97
C ARG A 373 16.14 1.62 -23.79
N GLN A 374 16.98 2.18 -22.91
CA GLN A 374 17.52 1.51 -21.72
C GLN A 374 17.50 2.44 -20.51
N LEU A 375 17.07 1.90 -19.37
CA LEU A 375 17.21 2.50 -18.04
C LEU A 375 17.81 1.47 -17.08
N VAL A 376 18.71 1.88 -16.20
CA VAL A 376 19.36 0.99 -15.23
C VAL A 376 19.13 1.50 -13.80
N LEU A 377 18.68 0.61 -12.92
CA LEU A 377 18.64 0.81 -11.47
C LEU A 377 19.88 0.18 -10.85
N LEU A 378 20.74 1.02 -10.27
CA LEU A 378 21.90 0.59 -9.49
C LEU A 378 21.48 0.48 -8.01
N PRO A 379 21.59 -0.70 -7.37
CA PRO A 379 21.28 -0.85 -5.95
C PRO A 379 22.30 -0.11 -5.09
N GLN A 380 21.89 0.31 -3.88
CA GLN A 380 22.85 0.75 -2.87
C GLN A 380 23.81 -0.40 -2.51
N LYS A 381 25.07 -0.06 -2.20
CA LYS A 381 26.09 -1.04 -1.80
C LYS A 381 25.60 -1.86 -0.60
N ASN A 382 25.85 -3.16 -0.65
CA ASN A 382 25.52 -4.14 0.40
C ASN A 382 24.01 -4.26 0.71
N SER A 383 23.11 -3.74 -0.14
CA SER A 383 21.65 -3.78 0.09
C SER A 383 20.99 -5.13 -0.20
N GLY A 384 21.72 -6.09 -0.79
CA GLY A 384 21.20 -7.41 -1.18
C GLY A 384 20.35 -7.43 -2.46
N TYR A 385 20.06 -6.25 -3.04
CA TYR A 385 19.35 -6.12 -4.31
C TYR A 385 20.29 -6.23 -5.53
N PRO A 386 19.79 -6.71 -6.68
CA PRO A 386 20.52 -6.76 -7.94
C PRO A 386 20.52 -5.39 -8.66
N GLU A 387 21.42 -5.23 -9.62
CA GLU A 387 21.27 -4.24 -10.69
C GLU A 387 20.11 -4.65 -11.61
N ILE A 388 19.25 -3.70 -11.96
CA ILE A 388 18.04 -3.96 -12.77
C ILE A 388 18.11 -3.15 -14.06
N SER A 389 18.31 -3.82 -15.19
CA SER A 389 18.30 -3.20 -16.53
C SER A 389 16.95 -3.39 -17.22
N PHE A 390 16.30 -2.27 -17.55
CA PHE A 390 15.11 -2.22 -18.40
C PHE A 390 15.55 -2.04 -19.85
N LEU A 391 15.14 -2.92 -20.76
CA LEU A 391 15.52 -2.93 -22.17
C LEU A 391 14.25 -2.94 -23.04
N VAL A 392 13.98 -1.84 -23.74
CA VAL A 392 12.72 -1.63 -24.50
C VAL A 392 12.95 -1.85 -26.00
N TYR A 393 12.11 -2.70 -26.60
CA TYR A 393 12.27 -3.21 -27.97
C TYR A 393 11.11 -2.83 -28.91
N SER A 394 10.40 -1.71 -28.68
CA SER A 394 9.37 -1.27 -29.64
C SER A 394 10.00 -0.79 -30.95
N ASP A 395 9.37 -1.10 -32.08
CA ASP A 395 9.89 -0.75 -33.40
C ASP A 395 10.02 0.77 -33.64
N ASP A 396 9.21 1.62 -32.96
CA ASP A 396 9.44 3.07 -32.88
C ASP A 396 8.84 3.70 -31.62
N SER A 397 9.40 4.84 -31.22
CA SER A 397 8.77 5.85 -30.33
C SER A 397 8.42 5.41 -28.88
N ALA A 398 9.20 4.51 -28.29
CA ALA A 398 9.25 4.37 -26.83
C ALA A 398 10.20 5.40 -26.22
N GLN A 399 9.77 6.01 -25.11
CA GLN A 399 10.56 6.94 -24.28
C GLN A 399 10.52 6.43 -22.83
N ILE A 400 11.59 6.67 -22.07
CA ILE A 400 11.65 6.31 -20.65
C ILE A 400 11.89 7.58 -19.84
N GLU A 401 11.04 7.82 -18.86
CA GLU A 401 10.96 9.07 -18.10
C GLU A 401 10.91 8.79 -16.59
N LEU A 402 11.25 9.78 -15.77
CA LEU A 402 11.11 9.71 -14.31
C LEU A 402 10.27 10.87 -13.78
N PHE A 403 9.29 10.56 -12.93
CA PHE A 403 8.42 11.53 -12.29
C PHE A 403 8.46 11.40 -10.76
N ASN A 404 8.29 12.54 -10.08
CA ASN A 404 8.12 12.65 -8.64
C ASN A 404 6.89 13.55 -8.39
N HIS A 405 5.86 13.02 -7.70
CA HIS A 405 4.53 13.64 -7.63
C HIS A 405 4.33 14.50 -6.38
N TYR A 406 4.61 15.79 -6.52
CA TYR A 406 4.47 16.89 -5.54
C TYR A 406 3.26 16.86 -4.58
N PHE A 407 2.12 16.31 -4.98
CA PHE A 407 0.88 16.37 -4.22
C PHE A 407 0.63 15.19 -3.29
N ASN A 408 1.48 14.15 -3.29
CA ASN A 408 1.43 13.11 -2.27
C ASN A 408 2.80 12.43 -2.06
N THR A 409 3.37 12.63 -0.86
CA THR A 409 4.48 11.86 -0.25
C THR A 409 5.50 11.18 -1.18
N ALA A 410 6.54 11.90 -1.59
CA ALA A 410 7.83 11.41 -2.12
C ALA A 410 7.87 10.46 -3.34
N MET A 411 6.74 9.88 -3.76
CA MET A 411 6.66 8.73 -4.65
C MET A 411 7.35 8.95 -6.00
N ARG A 412 8.29 8.05 -6.31
CA ARG A 412 9.09 8.06 -7.54
C ARG A 412 8.55 7.02 -8.51
N ILE A 413 8.19 7.48 -9.70
CA ILE A 413 7.63 6.64 -10.77
C ILE A 413 8.57 6.70 -11.98
N ALA A 414 9.20 5.58 -12.30
CA ALA A 414 9.82 5.40 -13.61
C ALA A 414 8.74 4.97 -14.60
N ARG A 415 8.60 5.68 -15.72
CA ARG A 415 7.56 5.43 -16.74
C ARG A 415 8.20 5.00 -18.06
N ILE A 416 7.66 3.95 -18.66
CA ILE A 416 7.91 3.57 -20.04
C ILE A 416 6.69 4.00 -20.86
N THR A 417 6.86 5.04 -21.66
CA THR A 417 5.80 5.68 -22.46
C THR A 417 5.93 5.24 -23.93
N THR A 418 4.80 4.96 -24.61
CA THR A 418 4.79 4.81 -26.08
C THR A 418 3.55 5.43 -26.72
N LYS A 419 3.71 5.87 -27.98
CA LYS A 419 2.66 6.42 -28.85
C LYS A 419 1.98 5.34 -29.72
N LYS A 420 2.03 4.08 -29.28
CA LYS A 420 1.48 2.91 -29.97
C LYS A 420 0.76 2.00 -28.98
N SER A 421 -0.05 1.10 -29.52
CA SER A 421 -0.79 0.07 -28.81
C SER A 421 0.05 -1.09 -28.24
N HIS A 422 1.38 -1.09 -28.42
CA HIS A 422 2.22 -2.26 -28.16
C HIS A 422 3.53 -1.87 -27.48
N ILE A 423 3.84 -2.51 -26.34
CA ILE A 423 5.12 -2.39 -25.62
C ILE A 423 5.74 -3.79 -25.48
N ASN A 424 7.00 -3.93 -25.88
CA ASN A 424 7.79 -5.14 -25.66
C ASN A 424 9.07 -4.75 -24.91
N THR A 425 9.26 -5.31 -23.71
CA THR A 425 10.36 -4.93 -22.81
C THR A 425 10.91 -6.15 -22.07
N ARG A 426 12.16 -6.06 -21.64
CA ARG A 426 12.81 -7.03 -20.75
C ARG A 426 13.32 -6.33 -19.51
N MET A 427 13.24 -7.00 -18.37
CA MET A 427 13.86 -6.61 -17.12
C MET A 427 14.91 -7.67 -16.77
N VAL A 428 16.18 -7.28 -16.76
CA VAL A 428 17.33 -8.18 -16.50
C VAL A 428 17.89 -7.86 -15.12
N PHE A 429 18.14 -8.90 -14.33
CA PHE A 429 18.62 -8.82 -12.95
C PHE A 429 20.06 -9.32 -12.86
N THR A 430 21.00 -8.45 -12.52
CA THR A 430 22.41 -8.81 -12.36
C THR A 430 22.79 -8.71 -10.88
N ASP A 431 23.15 -9.85 -10.26
CA ASP A 431 23.61 -9.87 -8.87
C ASP A 431 25.04 -9.29 -8.80
N PRO A 432 25.28 -8.18 -8.06
CA PRO A 432 26.55 -7.45 -8.10
C PRO A 432 27.75 -8.25 -7.56
N ASP A 433 27.51 -9.30 -6.76
CA ASP A 433 28.56 -10.17 -6.23
C ASP A 433 28.77 -11.45 -7.07
N SER A 434 27.96 -11.66 -8.13
CA SER A 434 28.06 -12.84 -9.00
C SER A 434 29.28 -12.79 -9.93
N LYS A 435 30.28 -13.63 -9.65
CA LYS A 435 31.52 -13.75 -10.45
C LYS A 435 31.35 -14.54 -11.75
N THR A 436 30.15 -14.55 -12.33
CA THR A 436 29.74 -15.46 -13.43
C THR A 436 28.79 -14.76 -14.40
N GLY A 437 29.36 -14.06 -15.38
CA GLY A 437 28.62 -13.37 -16.43
C GLY A 437 29.54 -12.40 -17.16
N GLU A 438 29.73 -12.61 -18.46
CA GLU A 438 30.70 -11.95 -19.34
C GLU A 438 31.06 -10.49 -19.00
N GLN A 439 32.36 -10.21 -18.86
CA GLN A 439 32.87 -8.85 -19.00
C GLN A 439 32.62 -8.40 -20.45
N HIS A 440 31.50 -7.70 -20.69
CA HIS A 440 31.35 -6.90 -21.91
C HIS A 440 32.49 -5.88 -21.92
N ASN A 441 33.46 -6.14 -22.80
CA ASN A 441 34.71 -5.40 -22.89
C ASN A 441 34.47 -4.05 -23.58
N ILE A 442 33.78 -3.15 -22.87
CA ILE A 442 33.72 -1.72 -23.21
C ILE A 442 35.17 -1.22 -23.09
N LYS A 443 35.84 -1.17 -24.25
CA LYS A 443 37.18 -0.59 -24.37
C LYS A 443 37.16 0.77 -23.70
N LYS A 444 38.11 1.00 -22.78
CA LYS A 444 38.40 2.33 -22.25
C LYS A 444 38.93 3.21 -23.39
N ASN A 445 38.03 3.78 -24.18
CA ASN A 445 38.38 4.69 -25.24
C ASN A 445 39.06 5.94 -24.65
N SER A 446 40.10 6.40 -25.35
CA SER A 446 41.12 7.34 -24.87
C SER A 446 40.62 8.71 -24.43
N ALA A 447 39.38 9.06 -24.79
CA ALA A 447 38.79 10.38 -24.64
C ALA A 447 38.97 11.01 -23.25
N ILE A 448 38.74 10.27 -22.15
CA ILE A 448 38.91 10.83 -20.79
C ILE A 448 40.39 11.14 -20.49
N SER A 449 41.31 10.30 -20.95
CA SER A 449 42.76 10.52 -20.81
C SER A 449 43.22 11.75 -21.61
N GLU A 450 42.68 11.93 -22.81
CA GLU A 450 42.99 13.07 -23.69
C GLU A 450 42.34 14.37 -23.21
N LEU A 451 41.13 14.30 -22.63
CA LEU A 451 40.46 15.42 -21.99
C LEU A 451 41.24 15.90 -20.76
N CYS A 452 41.62 14.98 -19.86
CA CYS A 452 42.44 15.31 -18.69
C CYS A 452 43.82 15.86 -19.08
N LYS A 453 44.46 15.34 -20.14
CA LYS A 453 45.69 15.94 -20.70
C LYS A 453 45.45 17.36 -21.22
N SER A 454 44.39 17.58 -22.01
CA SER A 454 44.06 18.88 -22.60
C SER A 454 43.75 19.95 -21.54
N ILE A 455 43.06 19.56 -20.46
CA ILE A 455 42.79 20.41 -19.29
C ILE A 455 44.09 20.74 -18.56
N ASN A 456 44.91 19.74 -18.23
CA ASN A 456 46.18 19.95 -17.52
C ASN A 456 47.24 20.68 -18.37
N GLN A 457 47.12 20.68 -19.69
CA GLN A 457 47.93 21.48 -20.63
C GLN A 457 47.37 22.89 -20.86
N GLY A 458 46.26 23.26 -20.20
CA GLY A 458 45.69 24.61 -20.25
C GLY A 458 45.00 24.99 -21.57
N LEU A 459 44.73 24.01 -22.45
CA LEU A 459 44.12 24.22 -23.76
C LEU A 459 42.61 24.51 -23.70
N ILE A 460 41.98 24.32 -22.54
CA ILE A 460 40.55 24.59 -22.30
C ILE A 460 40.43 25.59 -21.15
N LYS A 461 39.87 26.78 -21.42
CA LYS A 461 39.48 27.76 -20.40
C LYS A 461 37.96 27.87 -20.33
N PHE A 462 37.39 27.65 -19.15
CA PHE A 462 35.98 27.95 -18.89
C PHE A 462 35.81 29.42 -18.52
N ASN A 463 34.92 30.12 -19.23
CA ASN A 463 34.46 31.45 -18.83
C ASN A 463 33.42 31.36 -17.71
N LYS A 464 33.30 32.42 -16.91
CA LYS A 464 32.47 32.47 -15.69
C LYS A 464 31.01 32.05 -15.93
N VAL A 465 30.51 31.18 -15.06
CA VAL A 465 29.07 30.97 -14.82
C VAL A 465 28.69 31.74 -13.55
N ASN A 466 27.50 32.37 -13.54
CA ASN A 466 27.10 33.35 -12.53
C ASN A 466 26.10 32.73 -11.54
N PHE A 467 26.31 32.90 -10.22
CA PHE A 467 25.43 32.38 -9.16
C PHE A 467 24.73 33.52 -8.39
N PRO A 468 23.39 33.68 -8.50
CA PRO A 468 22.68 34.84 -7.97
C PRO A 468 22.13 34.65 -6.54
N LEU A 469 22.89 34.03 -5.62
CA LEU A 469 22.40 33.69 -4.27
C LEU A 469 23.37 33.98 -3.10
N LEU A 470 24.46 34.72 -3.34
CA LEU A 470 25.45 35.09 -2.30
C LEU A 470 25.39 36.56 -1.83
N ASN A 471 24.51 37.38 -2.41
CA ASN A 471 24.49 38.85 -2.17
C ASN A 471 23.74 39.28 -0.88
N LYS A 472 23.76 38.48 0.19
CA LYS A 472 23.23 38.85 1.52
C LYS A 472 24.11 38.36 2.68
N ILE A 473 25.41 38.59 2.57
CA ILE A 473 26.35 38.52 3.69
C ILE A 473 27.19 39.81 3.68
N ASN A 474 26.93 40.72 4.62
CA ASN A 474 27.80 41.87 4.87
C ASN A 474 28.60 41.64 6.16
N PHE A 475 29.88 41.99 6.12
CA PHE A 475 30.84 41.78 7.20
C PHE A 475 30.88 43.00 8.13
N THR A 476 31.08 42.78 9.44
CA THR A 476 31.04 43.84 10.47
C THR A 476 32.36 43.96 11.23
N THR A 477 33.41 44.42 10.57
CA THR A 477 34.57 45.14 11.15
C THR A 477 35.34 45.83 10.00
N PRO A 478 36.11 46.91 10.26
CA PRO A 478 35.93 48.13 9.47
C PRO A 478 36.57 48.10 8.07
N PHE A 479 35.73 48.34 7.06
CA PHE A 479 36.10 49.07 5.85
C PHE A 479 35.98 50.59 6.11
N GLN A 480 36.75 51.40 5.40
CA GLN A 480 36.46 52.83 5.28
C GLN A 480 35.43 53.07 4.16
N GLU A 481 34.50 53.99 4.44
CA GLU A 481 33.90 55.03 3.58
C GLU A 481 33.71 54.69 2.07
N GLU A 482 32.52 54.80 1.46
CA GLU A 482 31.40 55.72 1.74
C GLU A 482 30.00 55.08 1.55
N ALA A 483 28.95 55.81 1.98
CA ALA A 483 27.51 55.65 1.70
C ALA A 483 26.75 54.44 2.31
N PHE A 484 25.72 54.74 3.11
CA PHE A 484 24.79 53.78 3.74
C PHE A 484 23.36 54.35 3.75
N GLU A 485 22.37 53.51 3.42
CA GLU A 485 20.89 53.66 3.53
C GLU A 485 20.28 52.31 3.05
N ASP A 486 19.17 51.74 3.54
CA ASP A 486 18.57 51.67 4.90
C ASP A 486 17.72 50.35 4.93
N PHE A 487 16.88 49.91 5.88
CA PHE A 487 16.24 50.45 7.10
C PHE A 487 16.09 49.31 8.15
N GLU A 488 15.53 49.59 9.33
CA GLU A 488 15.26 48.66 10.43
C GLU A 488 14.30 47.47 10.13
N CYS A 489 14.27 46.48 11.05
CA CYS A 489 13.09 45.61 11.25
C CYS A 489 12.90 45.26 12.74
N GLN A 490 11.66 45.36 13.25
CA GLN A 490 11.31 45.15 14.66
C GLN A 490 10.87 43.70 14.96
N ILE A 491 11.13 43.23 16.19
CA ILE A 491 10.58 41.96 16.71
C ILE A 491 9.27 42.26 17.45
N LEU A 492 8.18 41.57 17.09
CA LEU A 492 6.86 41.75 17.71
C LEU A 492 6.28 40.41 18.19
N SER A 493 6.06 40.31 19.51
CA SER A 493 5.51 39.16 20.27
C SER A 493 6.42 37.92 20.40
N TYR A 494 6.15 37.11 21.44
CA TYR A 494 7.16 36.26 22.10
C TYR A 494 6.51 35.02 22.75
N GLN A 495 5.88 34.13 21.97
CA GLN A 495 5.07 33.02 22.55
C GLN A 495 5.33 31.59 22.07
N ASP A 496 6.00 31.35 20.94
CA ASP A 496 6.24 29.98 20.41
C ASP A 496 7.73 29.63 20.22
N ILE A 497 8.60 30.05 21.14
CA ILE A 497 9.97 29.52 21.22
C ILE A 497 9.93 28.15 21.93
N CYS A 498 9.81 27.08 21.14
CA CYS A 498 9.77 25.70 21.63
C CYS A 498 10.73 24.75 20.90
N ASP A 499 11.97 25.18 20.61
CA ASP A 499 13.06 24.21 20.44
C ASP A 499 14.46 24.71 20.84
N VAL A 500 15.03 24.07 21.87
CA VAL A 500 16.42 24.24 22.30
C VAL A 500 17.40 23.61 21.28
N GLN A 501 16.93 22.64 20.49
CA GLN A 501 17.73 21.95 19.47
C GLN A 501 18.19 22.89 18.36
N MET A 502 17.45 23.97 18.05
CA MET A 502 17.88 24.95 17.04
C MET A 502 19.15 25.70 17.49
N VAL A 503 19.24 26.08 18.77
CA VAL A 503 20.45 26.73 19.34
C VAL A 503 21.63 25.75 19.38
N ILE A 504 21.37 24.48 19.76
CA ILE A 504 22.39 23.41 19.76
C ILE A 504 22.91 23.16 18.34
N ASN A 505 22.04 23.15 17.34
CA ASN A 505 22.43 22.95 15.94
C ASN A 505 23.25 24.13 15.39
N PHE A 506 22.90 25.38 15.75
CA PHE A 506 23.68 26.56 15.37
C PHE A 506 25.10 26.49 15.93
N LEU A 507 25.25 26.20 17.24
CA LEU A 507 26.56 26.04 17.89
C LEU A 507 27.38 24.88 17.30
N ARG A 508 26.73 23.75 16.95
CA ARG A 508 27.39 22.62 16.26
C ARG A 508 27.91 23.01 14.87
N ILE A 509 27.18 23.83 14.13
CA ILE A 509 27.64 24.33 12.82
C ILE A 509 28.86 25.25 12.99
N SER A 510 28.85 26.18 13.96
CA SER A 510 29.99 27.05 14.25
C SER A 510 31.26 26.27 14.60
N VAL A 511 31.17 25.27 15.49
CA VAL A 511 32.32 24.43 15.87
C VAL A 511 32.79 23.56 14.69
N SER A 512 31.88 23.01 13.90
CA SER A 512 32.21 22.21 12.71
C SER A 512 32.91 23.03 11.61
N LEU A 513 32.57 24.33 11.48
CA LEU A 513 33.29 25.25 10.60
C LEU A 513 34.70 25.55 11.11
N LEU A 514 34.84 25.86 12.40
CA LEU A 514 36.15 26.15 13.01
C LEU A 514 37.10 24.95 12.93
N CYS A 515 36.62 23.72 13.14
CA CYS A 515 37.41 22.50 12.97
C CYS A 515 37.72 22.14 11.50
N LYS A 516 37.11 22.81 10.51
CA LYS A 516 37.41 22.65 9.07
C LYS A 516 38.36 23.71 8.52
N ILE A 517 38.56 24.82 9.22
CA ILE A 517 39.65 25.75 8.94
C ILE A 517 40.89 25.21 9.65
N GLY A 518 41.61 24.30 8.97
CA GLY A 518 42.71 23.54 9.55
C GLY A 518 43.86 24.41 10.05
N VAL A 519 43.89 24.69 11.35
CA VAL A 519 45.10 25.14 12.06
C VAL A 519 46.00 23.92 12.21
N ASN A 520 47.16 23.93 11.54
CA ASN A 520 48.16 22.87 11.70
C ASN A 520 48.72 22.86 13.12
N GLU A 521 48.89 21.67 13.70
CA GLU A 521 49.81 21.50 14.82
C GLU A 521 51.25 21.68 14.33
N SER A 522 51.87 22.82 14.63
CA SER A 522 53.27 23.06 14.27
C SER A 522 54.02 23.95 15.27
N GLY A 523 54.25 23.41 16.47
CA GLY A 523 55.41 23.74 17.32
C GLY A 523 55.30 24.92 18.29
N ALA A 524 55.80 24.67 19.52
CA ALA A 524 56.06 25.58 20.64
C ALA A 524 54.82 26.21 21.30
#